data_AF-A0A523A4X1-F1
#
_entry.id   AF-A0A523A4X1-F1
#
_cell.length_a   1.000
_cell.length_b   1.000
_cell.length_c   1.000
_cell.angle_alpha   90.00
_cell.angle_beta   90.00
_cell.angle_gamma   90.00
#
_symmetry.space_group_name_H-M   'P 1'
#
loop_
_entity.id
_entity.type
_entity.pdbx_description
1 polymer ?
#
loop_
_entity_poly.entity_id
_entity_poly.type
_entity_poly.pdbx_seq_one_letter_code
_entity_poly.pdbx_strand_id
1 'polypeptide(L)'
;MTIPSDAECRHLMDHYQMPEHIRAHSLVVRQVAEFLARQLVQQGKPVCVELVVAGALLHDIAKALCLDGDCLHAERGGEICREHGYFELMPLVAEHVQLFRGFTDQCGEREIVYYADKRVRHDQVVSLEERRDDLIRRYAADDPPRQDIIRQNFQICRRLERCIFTGLPLTPAELIIRLPRF
;
A
#
# COMPACT_ATOMS: atom_id res chain seq x y z
N MET A 1 2.70 19.67 9.35
CA MET A 1 2.48 18.27 8.99
C MET A 1 1.58 17.64 10.02
N THR A 2 0.39 17.23 9.61
CA THR A 2 -0.60 16.59 10.50
C THR A 2 -0.74 15.15 10.04
N ILE A 3 -0.22 14.21 10.84
CA ILE A 3 -0.31 12.77 10.58
C ILE A 3 -1.20 12.17 11.67
N PRO A 4 -2.25 11.43 11.32
CA PRO A 4 -3.06 10.72 12.30
C PRO A 4 -2.25 9.61 12.95
N SER A 5 -2.40 9.48 14.26
CA SER A 5 -1.95 8.34 15.04
C SER A 5 -2.63 7.04 14.58
N ASP A 6 -2.10 5.89 15.02
CA ASP A 6 -2.73 4.57 14.77
C ASP A 6 -4.17 4.53 15.30
N ALA A 7 -4.43 5.13 16.47
CA ALA A 7 -5.76 5.21 17.07
C ALA A 7 -6.72 6.07 16.23
N GLU A 8 -6.27 7.23 15.73
CA GLU A 8 -7.07 8.08 14.84
C GLU A 8 -7.34 7.37 13.51
N CYS A 9 -6.35 6.67 12.95
CA CYS A 9 -6.55 5.85 11.75
C CYS A 9 -7.63 4.79 11.96
N ARG A 10 -7.61 4.08 13.10
CA ARG A 10 -8.64 3.09 13.44
C ARG A 10 -10.02 3.72 13.59
N HIS A 11 -10.10 4.90 14.21
CA HIS A 11 -11.34 5.63 14.33
C HIS A 11 -11.91 6.02 12.96
N LEU A 12 -11.06 6.43 12.02
CA LEU A 12 -11.48 6.71 10.64
C LEU A 12 -11.94 5.44 9.93
N MET A 13 -11.27 4.31 10.12
CA MET A 13 -11.73 3.02 9.58
C MET A 13 -13.13 2.67 10.10
N ASP A 14 -13.42 2.91 11.38
CA ASP A 14 -14.76 2.71 11.94
C ASP A 14 -15.77 3.71 11.36
N HIS A 15 -15.40 4.99 11.28
CA HIS A 15 -16.24 6.06 10.76
C HIS A 15 -16.68 5.83 9.31
N TYR A 16 -15.76 5.39 8.45
CA TYR A 16 -16.03 5.06 7.04
C TYR A 16 -16.46 3.59 6.84
N GLN A 17 -16.77 2.89 7.93
CA GLN A 17 -17.30 1.52 7.91
C GLN A 17 -16.44 0.54 7.11
N MET A 18 -15.11 0.66 7.22
CA MET A 18 -14.17 -0.23 6.55
C MET A 18 -14.42 -1.69 6.97
N PRO A 19 -14.76 -2.60 6.03
CA PRO A 19 -15.06 -4.00 6.34
C PRO A 19 -13.89 -4.71 7.02
N GLU A 20 -14.19 -5.65 7.92
CA GLU A 20 -13.18 -6.35 8.73
C GLU A 20 -12.05 -6.98 7.88
N HIS A 21 -12.38 -7.60 6.75
CA HIS A 21 -11.39 -8.21 5.86
C HIS A 21 -10.46 -7.16 5.19
N ILE A 22 -10.94 -5.93 4.98
CA ILE A 22 -10.13 -4.81 4.48
C ILE A 22 -9.27 -4.25 5.61
N ARG A 23 -9.82 -4.15 6.83
CA ARG A 23 -9.03 -3.76 8.02
C ARG A 23 -7.89 -4.75 8.27
N ALA A 24 -8.18 -6.05 8.22
CA ALA A 24 -7.18 -7.11 8.36
C ALA A 24 -6.08 -6.96 7.30
N HIS A 25 -6.46 -6.72 6.04
CA HIS A 25 -5.53 -6.41 4.97
C HIS A 25 -4.64 -5.20 5.29
N SER A 26 -5.24 -4.06 5.61
CA SER A 26 -4.51 -2.82 5.94
C SER A 26 -3.56 -2.98 7.13
N LEU A 27 -3.90 -3.82 8.11
CA LEU A 27 -3.01 -4.09 9.25
C LEU A 27 -1.75 -4.85 8.85
N VAL A 28 -1.86 -5.81 7.92
CA VAL A 28 -0.68 -6.54 7.40
C VAL A 28 0.13 -5.64 6.46
N VAL A 29 -0.53 -4.85 5.62
CA VAL A 29 0.15 -3.84 4.78
C VAL A 29 0.93 -2.86 5.65
N ARG A 30 0.33 -2.37 6.75
CA ARG A 30 0.99 -1.51 7.74
C ARG A 30 2.25 -2.17 8.32
N GLN A 31 2.22 -3.45 8.67
CA GLN A 31 3.40 -4.14 9.20
C GLN A 31 4.53 -4.24 8.19
N VAL A 32 4.21 -4.62 6.94
CA VAL A 32 5.19 -4.65 5.85
C VAL A 32 5.78 -3.26 5.63
N ALA A 33 4.94 -2.25 5.52
CA ALA A 33 5.33 -0.88 5.25
C ALA A 33 6.20 -0.30 6.39
N GLU A 34 5.79 -0.49 7.64
CA GLU A 34 6.54 -0.06 8.83
C GLU A 34 7.91 -0.72 8.89
N PHE A 35 7.98 -2.04 8.68
CA PHE A 35 9.24 -2.77 8.68
C PHE A 35 10.21 -2.20 7.65
N LEU A 36 9.76 -2.04 6.40
CA LEU A 36 10.57 -1.49 5.32
C LEU A 36 11.00 -0.05 5.59
N ALA A 37 10.09 0.81 6.06
CA ALA A 37 10.41 2.19 6.39
C ALA A 37 11.48 2.28 7.48
N ARG A 38 11.38 1.48 8.55
CA ARG A 38 12.39 1.43 9.62
C ARG A 38 13.75 0.96 9.10
N GLN A 39 13.77 -0.02 8.20
CA GLN A 39 15.01 -0.48 7.56
C GLN A 39 15.66 0.63 6.72
N LEU A 40 14.88 1.38 5.93
CA LEU A 40 15.39 2.49 5.15
C LEU A 40 15.90 3.65 6.03
N VAL A 41 15.21 3.95 7.14
CA VAL A 41 15.68 4.93 8.12
C VAL A 41 17.03 4.51 8.73
N GLN A 42 17.21 3.22 9.05
CA GLN A 42 18.50 2.70 9.54
C GLN A 42 19.64 2.86 8.53
N GLN A 43 19.33 2.90 7.23
CA GLN A 43 20.29 3.21 6.16
C GLN A 43 20.48 4.72 5.92
N GLY A 44 19.88 5.58 6.75
CA GLY A 44 19.96 7.03 6.61
C GLY A 44 19.09 7.62 5.50
N LYS A 45 18.08 6.87 5.00
CA LYS A 45 17.10 7.41 4.05
C LYS A 45 16.12 8.34 4.79
N PRO A 46 15.73 9.48 4.18
CA PRO A 46 14.83 10.44 4.81
C PRO A 46 13.36 10.00 4.65
N VAL A 47 12.97 8.94 5.34
CA VAL A 47 11.60 8.39 5.33
C VAL A 47 10.92 8.67 6.67
N CYS A 48 9.69 9.19 6.64
CA CYS A 48 8.83 9.33 7.81
C CYS A 48 8.03 8.05 8.06
N VAL A 49 8.40 7.30 9.10
CA VAL A 49 7.76 6.01 9.44
C VAL A 49 6.29 6.21 9.79
N GLU A 50 5.96 7.28 10.50
CA GLU A 50 4.60 7.61 10.93
C GLU A 50 3.69 7.86 9.72
N LEU A 51 4.20 8.56 8.70
CA LEU A 51 3.46 8.83 7.47
C LEU A 51 3.20 7.53 6.68
N VAL A 52 4.21 6.65 6.58
CA VAL A 52 4.08 5.33 5.96
C VAL A 52 3.03 4.47 6.67
N VAL A 53 3.09 4.43 8.00
CA VAL A 53 2.15 3.65 8.83
C VAL A 53 0.72 4.14 8.64
N ALA A 54 0.50 5.45 8.71
CA ALA A 54 -0.83 6.03 8.52
C ALA A 54 -1.34 5.80 7.08
N GLY A 55 -0.47 5.95 6.07
CA GLY A 55 -0.82 5.72 4.68
C GLY A 55 -1.20 4.27 4.40
N ALA A 56 -0.46 3.32 4.97
CA ALA A 56 -0.76 1.90 4.87
C ALA A 56 -2.07 1.51 5.57
N LEU A 57 -2.39 2.13 6.71
CA LEU A 57 -3.67 1.92 7.39
C LEU A 57 -4.84 2.44 6.53
N LEU A 58 -4.71 3.64 5.97
CA LEU A 58 -5.82 4.34 5.31
C LEU A 58 -5.91 4.13 3.79
N HIS A 59 -4.99 3.40 3.16
CA HIS A 59 -4.92 3.28 1.69
C HIS A 59 -6.25 2.82 1.04
N ASP A 60 -6.97 1.90 1.70
CA ASP A 60 -8.22 1.32 1.22
C ASP A 60 -9.47 1.94 1.90
N ILE A 61 -9.35 3.11 2.55
CA ILE A 61 -10.43 3.71 3.37
C ILE A 61 -11.75 3.94 2.63
N ALA A 62 -11.69 4.26 1.35
CA ALA A 62 -12.89 4.48 0.53
C ALA A 62 -13.39 3.22 -0.18
N LYS A 63 -12.76 2.06 -0.02
CA LYS A 63 -13.06 0.87 -0.81
C LYS A 63 -14.49 0.39 -0.64
N ALA A 64 -15.01 0.43 0.58
CA ALA A 64 -16.40 0.10 0.87
C ALA A 64 -17.40 1.07 0.23
N LEU A 65 -17.01 2.35 0.14
CA LEU A 65 -17.83 3.41 -0.46
C LEU A 65 -17.92 3.30 -1.98
N CYS A 66 -16.97 2.60 -2.61
CA CYS A 66 -16.87 2.44 -4.06
C CYS A 66 -17.20 1.02 -4.54
N LEU A 67 -17.83 0.17 -3.70
CA LEU A 67 -18.12 -1.23 -4.07
C LEU A 67 -19.07 -1.37 -5.26
N ASP A 68 -19.97 -0.40 -5.46
CA ASP A 68 -20.94 -0.42 -6.56
C ASP A 68 -20.34 0.01 -7.92
N GLY A 69 -19.05 0.36 -7.96
CA GLY A 69 -18.32 0.69 -9.19
C GLY A 69 -18.37 2.18 -9.59
N ASP A 70 -19.09 3.01 -8.85
CA ASP A 70 -19.32 4.42 -9.17
C ASP A 70 -18.17 5.37 -8.78
N CYS A 71 -17.09 4.87 -8.17
CA CYS A 71 -15.92 5.68 -7.88
C CYS A 71 -14.58 4.92 -7.88
N LEU A 72 -13.50 5.68 -8.13
CA LEU A 72 -12.13 5.21 -7.98
C LEU A 72 -11.73 5.33 -6.50
N HIS A 73 -11.67 4.20 -5.79
CA HIS A 73 -11.49 4.20 -4.34
C HIS A 73 -10.18 4.84 -3.88
N ALA A 74 -9.11 4.73 -4.66
CA ALA A 74 -7.84 5.38 -4.34
C ALA A 74 -8.01 6.92 -4.35
N GLU A 75 -8.60 7.48 -5.40
CA GLU A 75 -8.84 8.92 -5.52
C GLU A 75 -9.77 9.41 -4.40
N ARG A 76 -10.89 8.73 -4.17
CA ARG A 76 -11.81 9.07 -3.08
C ARG A 76 -11.15 8.96 -1.70
N GLY A 77 -10.28 7.99 -1.49
CA GLY A 77 -9.50 7.85 -0.26
C GLY A 77 -8.55 9.03 -0.04
N GLY A 78 -7.92 9.53 -1.11
CA GLY A 78 -7.12 10.75 -1.07
C GLY A 78 -7.96 11.98 -0.70
N GLU A 79 -9.17 12.10 -1.24
CA GLU A 79 -10.11 13.16 -0.88
C GLU A 79 -10.55 13.10 0.59
N ILE A 80 -10.81 11.91 1.12
CA ILE A 80 -11.10 11.71 2.55
C ILE A 80 -9.93 12.23 3.39
N CYS A 81 -8.69 11.88 3.03
CA CYS A 81 -7.51 12.40 3.74
C CYS A 81 -7.46 13.94 3.71
N ARG A 82 -7.79 14.56 2.57
CA ARG A 82 -7.90 16.02 2.43
C ARG A 82 -9.00 16.61 3.33
N GLU A 83 -10.17 16.00 3.37
CA GLU A 83 -11.33 16.43 4.18
C GLU A 83 -11.00 16.44 5.69
N HIS A 84 -10.15 15.52 6.15
CA HIS A 84 -9.64 15.48 7.53
C HIS A 84 -8.38 16.30 7.78
N GLY A 85 -7.87 17.03 6.77
CA GLY A 85 -6.68 17.88 6.90
C GLY A 85 -5.34 17.13 6.87
N TYR A 86 -5.34 15.86 6.46
CA TYR A 86 -4.16 15.00 6.32
C TYR A 86 -3.57 15.07 4.91
N PHE A 87 -3.11 16.25 4.51
CA PHE A 87 -2.67 16.53 3.13
C PHE A 87 -1.49 15.65 2.69
N GLU A 88 -0.57 15.34 3.60
CA GLU A 88 0.61 14.52 3.33
C GLU A 88 0.26 13.05 3.03
N LEU A 89 -0.90 12.57 3.49
CA LEU A 89 -1.41 11.23 3.21
C LEU A 89 -2.05 11.10 1.83
N MET A 90 -2.54 12.21 1.26
CA MET A 90 -3.24 12.22 -0.02
C MET A 90 -2.50 11.46 -1.13
N PRO A 91 -1.20 11.71 -1.42
CA PRO A 91 -0.50 10.99 -2.49
C PRO A 91 -0.27 9.51 -2.17
N LEU A 92 -0.12 9.13 -0.89
CA LEU A 92 0.06 7.74 -0.48
C LEU A 92 -1.22 6.94 -0.75
N VAL A 93 -2.38 7.53 -0.42
CA VAL A 93 -3.69 6.88 -0.60
C VAL A 93 -4.15 6.97 -2.05
N ALA A 94 -4.03 8.12 -2.71
CA ALA A 94 -4.52 8.30 -4.09
C ALA A 94 -3.74 7.48 -5.13
N GLU A 95 -2.46 7.20 -4.88
CA GLU A 95 -1.60 6.50 -5.83
C GLU A 95 -1.29 5.05 -5.40
N HIS A 96 -1.93 4.54 -4.34
CA HIS A 96 -1.61 3.18 -3.88
C HIS A 96 -1.96 2.12 -4.92
N VAL A 97 -2.99 2.29 -5.76
CA VAL A 97 -3.32 1.31 -6.82
C VAL A 97 -2.36 1.44 -8.01
N GLN A 98 -2.06 2.68 -8.40
CA GLN A 98 -1.24 3.03 -9.57
C GLN A 98 -0.48 4.34 -9.31
N LEU A 99 0.82 4.35 -9.59
CA LEU A 99 1.67 5.54 -9.47
C LEU A 99 1.54 6.44 -10.71
N PHE A 100 0.49 7.26 -10.78
CA PHE A 100 0.21 8.10 -11.96
C PHE A 100 1.31 9.13 -12.27
N ARG A 101 2.05 9.60 -11.24
CA ARG A 101 3.20 10.50 -11.45
C ARG A 101 4.49 9.76 -11.86
N GLY A 102 4.40 8.44 -12.05
CA GLY A 102 5.53 7.58 -12.34
C GLY A 102 6.41 7.27 -11.13
N PHE A 103 7.35 6.36 -11.35
CA PHE A 103 8.40 5.99 -10.41
C PHE A 103 9.76 6.47 -10.92
N THR A 104 10.42 7.32 -10.13
CA THR A 104 11.69 8.00 -10.45
C THR A 104 12.91 7.31 -9.83
N ASP A 105 12.81 6.00 -9.54
CA ASP A 105 13.85 5.22 -8.85
C ASP A 105 14.20 5.74 -7.43
N GLN A 106 13.31 6.55 -6.84
CA GLN A 106 13.37 7.02 -5.45
C GLN A 106 12.29 6.35 -4.61
N CYS A 107 12.68 5.74 -3.49
CA CYS A 107 11.75 5.09 -2.56
C CYS A 107 11.45 6.01 -1.40
N GLY A 108 10.36 6.75 -1.52
CA GLY A 108 9.76 7.50 -0.43
C GLY A 108 8.56 6.76 0.16
N GLU A 109 7.80 7.47 0.97
CA GLU A 109 6.67 6.93 1.72
C GLU A 109 5.56 6.38 0.80
N ARG A 110 5.28 7.10 -0.30
CA ARG A 110 4.34 6.70 -1.35
C ARG A 110 4.71 5.34 -1.94
N GLU A 111 5.97 5.18 -2.33
CA GLU A 111 6.48 3.95 -2.94
C GLU A 111 6.45 2.77 -1.97
N ILE A 112 6.75 3.02 -0.70
CA ILE A 112 6.72 1.99 0.34
C ILE A 112 5.30 1.48 0.54
N VAL A 113 4.30 2.37 0.68
CA VAL A 113 2.89 1.98 0.82
C VAL A 113 2.40 1.26 -0.44
N TYR A 114 2.71 1.80 -1.62
CA TYR A 114 2.40 1.16 -2.89
C TYR A 114 2.97 -0.26 -2.96
N TYR A 115 4.26 -0.45 -2.66
CA TYR A 115 4.89 -1.78 -2.69
C TYR A 115 4.31 -2.73 -1.62
N ALA A 116 4.10 -2.24 -0.40
CA ALA A 116 3.60 -3.04 0.71
C ALA A 116 2.22 -3.65 0.42
N ASP A 117 1.29 -2.91 -0.20
CA ASP A 117 0.00 -3.46 -0.63
C ASP A 117 0.16 -4.63 -1.63
N LYS A 118 1.09 -4.51 -2.59
CA LYS A 118 1.35 -5.57 -3.58
C LYS A 118 2.08 -6.78 -2.98
N ARG A 119 2.53 -6.66 -1.73
CA ARG A 119 3.12 -7.74 -0.93
C ARG A 119 2.13 -8.42 -0.01
N VAL A 120 0.84 -8.06 -0.05
CA VAL A 120 -0.19 -8.65 0.81
C VAL A 120 -1.39 -9.10 -0.03
N ARG A 121 -1.80 -10.36 0.10
CA ARG A 121 -3.07 -10.88 -0.41
C ARG A 121 -3.97 -11.23 0.77
N HIS A 122 -5.15 -10.63 0.83
CA HIS A 122 -6.01 -10.69 2.02
C HIS A 122 -5.20 -10.19 3.24
N ASP A 123 -4.88 -11.08 4.16
CA ASP A 123 -4.13 -10.83 5.39
C ASP A 123 -2.79 -11.60 5.42
N GLN A 124 -2.28 -12.02 4.25
CA GLN A 124 -1.05 -12.81 4.16
C GLN A 124 0.01 -12.12 3.30
N VAL A 125 1.27 -12.18 3.76
CA VAL A 125 2.42 -11.68 2.99
C VAL A 125 2.69 -12.61 1.79
N VAL A 126 2.35 -12.08 0.62
CA VAL A 126 2.42 -12.55 -0.76
C VAL A 126 3.75 -12.53 -1.49
N SER A 127 4.12 -13.48 -2.36
CA SER A 127 5.03 -13.13 -3.47
C SER A 127 4.39 -12.10 -4.44
N LEU A 128 5.20 -11.33 -5.17
CA LEU A 128 4.66 -10.40 -6.18
C LEU A 128 3.91 -11.15 -7.29
N GLU A 129 4.42 -12.31 -7.73
CA GLU A 129 3.76 -13.18 -8.71
C GLU A 129 2.41 -13.64 -8.20
N GLU A 130 2.36 -14.15 -6.97
CA GLU A 130 1.13 -14.67 -6.37
C GLU A 130 0.08 -13.57 -6.21
N ARG A 131 0.49 -12.36 -5.81
CA ARG A 131 -0.44 -11.23 -5.71
C ARG A 131 -0.92 -10.76 -7.08
N ARG A 132 -0.03 -10.69 -8.08
CA ARG A 132 -0.39 -10.34 -9.46
C ARG A 132 -1.42 -11.31 -10.02
N ASP A 133 -1.17 -12.61 -9.87
CA ASP A 133 -2.01 -13.66 -10.45
C ASP A 133 -3.38 -13.72 -9.74
N ASP A 134 -3.43 -13.46 -8.43
CA ASP A 134 -4.68 -13.25 -7.69
C ASP A 134 -5.50 -12.06 -8.23
N LEU A 135 -4.85 -10.90 -8.41
CA LEU A 135 -5.52 -9.70 -8.92
C LEU A 135 -6.04 -9.89 -10.35
N ILE A 136 -5.26 -10.53 -11.23
CA ILE A 136 -5.70 -10.87 -12.59
C ILE A 136 -6.93 -11.77 -12.53
N ARG A 137 -6.89 -12.84 -11.72
CA ARG A 137 -8.01 -13.78 -11.58
C ARG A 137 -9.29 -13.11 -11.08
N ARG A 138 -9.16 -12.21 -10.10
CA ARG A 138 -10.33 -11.58 -9.44
C ARG A 138 -10.94 -10.42 -10.22
N TYR A 139 -10.10 -9.65 -10.91
CA TYR A 139 -10.53 -8.36 -11.46
C TYR A 139 -10.35 -8.23 -12.97
N ALA A 140 -9.63 -9.15 -13.63
CA ALA A 140 -9.28 -9.02 -15.05
C ALA A 140 -9.28 -10.36 -15.80
N ALA A 141 -10.06 -11.36 -15.35
CA ALA A 141 -10.06 -12.71 -15.95
C ALA A 141 -10.28 -12.67 -17.47
N ASP A 142 -11.21 -11.83 -17.92
CA ASP A 142 -11.60 -11.69 -19.32
C ASP A 142 -11.34 -10.26 -19.86
N ASP A 143 -10.38 -9.53 -19.27
CA ASP A 143 -10.07 -8.13 -19.61
C ASP A 143 -8.57 -7.96 -19.90
N PRO A 144 -8.11 -8.24 -21.15
CA PRO A 144 -6.70 -8.14 -21.51
C PRO A 144 -6.07 -6.76 -21.25
N PRO A 145 -6.72 -5.62 -21.57
CA PRO A 145 -6.20 -4.29 -21.21
C PRO A 145 -5.93 -4.15 -19.71
N ARG A 146 -6.85 -4.60 -18.85
CA ARG A 146 -6.67 -4.53 -17.39
C ARG A 146 -5.60 -5.48 -16.89
N GLN A 147 -5.44 -6.66 -17.50
CA GLN A 147 -4.32 -7.56 -17.20
C GLN A 147 -2.97 -6.88 -17.48
N ASP A 148 -2.84 -6.14 -18.57
CA ASP A 148 -1.60 -5.45 -18.93
C ASP A 148 -1.27 -4.31 -17.96
N ILE A 149 -2.27 -3.55 -17.52
CA ILE A 149 -2.12 -2.55 -16.45
C ILE A 149 -1.60 -3.21 -15.17
N ILE A 150 -2.21 -4.33 -14.76
CA ILE A 150 -1.76 -5.07 -13.58
C ILE A 150 -0.31 -5.54 -13.77
N ARG A 151 0.04 -6.14 -14.91
CA ARG A 151 1.42 -6.59 -15.18
C ARG A 151 2.42 -5.43 -15.11
N GLN A 152 2.09 -4.26 -15.67
CA GLN A 152 2.93 -3.06 -15.61
C GLN A 152 3.12 -2.57 -14.16
N ASN A 153 2.05 -2.55 -13.36
CA ASN A 153 2.13 -2.18 -11.94
C ASN A 153 3.09 -3.10 -11.15
N PHE A 154 3.13 -4.39 -11.49
CA PHE A 154 4.06 -5.34 -10.88
C PHE A 154 5.50 -5.22 -11.41
N GLN A 155 5.70 -4.79 -12.65
CA GLN A 155 7.04 -4.44 -13.15
C GLN A 155 7.62 -3.23 -12.40
N ILE A 156 6.79 -2.24 -12.06
CA ILE A 156 7.18 -1.13 -11.18
C ILE A 156 7.58 -1.67 -9.79
N CYS A 157 6.80 -2.58 -9.21
CA CYS A 157 7.15 -3.21 -7.92
C CYS A 157 8.51 -3.93 -7.97
N ARG A 158 8.84 -4.59 -9.09
CA ARG A 158 10.16 -5.24 -9.28
C ARG A 158 11.31 -4.24 -9.38
N ARG A 159 11.08 -3.03 -9.90
CA ARG A 159 12.06 -1.94 -9.83
C ARG A 159 12.17 -1.40 -8.41
N LEU A 160 11.05 -1.25 -7.71
CA LEU A 160 11.00 -0.83 -6.31
C LEU A 160 11.78 -1.76 -5.39
N GLU A 161 11.73 -3.08 -5.60
CA GLU A 161 12.54 -4.02 -4.82
C GLU A 161 14.03 -3.70 -4.85
N ARG A 162 14.56 -3.27 -6.01
CA ARG A 162 15.96 -2.85 -6.07
C ARG A 162 16.20 -1.63 -5.19
N CYS A 163 15.34 -0.63 -5.28
CA CYS A 163 15.50 0.60 -4.52
C CYS A 163 15.27 0.40 -2.99
N ILE A 164 14.33 -0.44 -2.59
CA ILE A 164 14.01 -0.74 -1.18
C ILE A 164 15.06 -1.64 -0.54
N PHE A 165 15.52 -2.68 -1.23
CA PHE A 165 16.37 -3.72 -0.63
C PHE A 165 17.87 -3.54 -0.91
N THR A 166 18.26 -2.56 -1.73
CA THR A 166 19.68 -2.24 -1.92
C THR A 166 20.32 -1.86 -0.58
N GLY A 167 21.36 -2.60 -0.20
CA GLY A 167 22.09 -2.41 1.06
C GLY A 167 21.37 -2.93 2.30
N LEU A 168 20.21 -3.59 2.16
CA LEU A 168 19.58 -4.28 3.28
C LEU A 168 20.16 -5.69 3.40
N PRO A 169 20.35 -6.20 4.63
CA PRO A 169 20.82 -7.58 4.86
C PRO A 169 19.69 -8.61 4.65
N LEU A 170 18.66 -8.26 3.87
CA LEU A 170 17.47 -9.09 3.64
C LEU A 170 17.03 -8.98 2.19
N THR A 171 16.41 -10.05 1.70
CA THR A 171 15.84 -10.17 0.35
C THR A 171 14.32 -10.00 0.39
N PRO A 172 13.67 -9.63 -0.73
CA PRO A 172 12.20 -9.55 -0.79
C PRO A 172 11.48 -10.84 -0.38
N ALA A 173 12.07 -12.00 -0.66
CA ALA A 173 11.50 -13.29 -0.29
C ALA A 173 11.46 -13.50 1.23
N GLU A 174 12.44 -12.97 1.97
CA GLU A 174 12.52 -13.13 3.42
C GLU A 174 11.45 -12.36 4.18
N LEU A 175 10.74 -11.41 3.55
CA LEU A 175 9.57 -10.75 4.16
C LEU A 175 8.52 -11.73 4.67
N ILE A 176 8.33 -12.86 3.98
CA ILE A 176 7.35 -13.90 4.32
C ILE A 176 7.72 -14.62 5.64
N ILE A 177 9.01 -14.64 5.97
CA ILE A 177 9.56 -15.34 7.15
C ILE A 177 9.71 -14.36 8.32
N ARG A 178 10.06 -13.11 8.04
CA ARG A 178 10.41 -12.10 9.05
C ARG A 178 9.20 -11.41 9.66
N LEU A 179 8.06 -11.40 8.97
CA LEU A 179 6.83 -10.84 9.49
C LEU A 179 5.97 -11.95 10.11
N PRO A 180 5.38 -11.72 11.30
CA PRO A 180 4.59 -12.73 11.99
C PRO A 180 3.46 -13.26 11.11
N ARG A 181 3.25 -14.57 11.15
CA ARG A 181 2.07 -15.23 10.56
C ARG A 181 0.92 -15.10 11.56
N PHE A 182 -0.24 -14.68 11.09
CA PHE A 182 -1.47 -14.58 11.86
C PHE A 182 -2.23 -15.90 11.83
#